data_AF-A0A6P0HU26-F1
#
_entry.id   AF-A0A6P0HU26-F1
#
_cell.length_a   1.000
_cell.length_b   1.000
_cell.length_c   1.000
_cell.angle_alpha   90.00
_cell.angle_beta   90.00
_cell.angle_gamma   90.00
#
_symmetry.space_group_name_H-M   'P 1'
#
loop_
_entity.id
_entity.type
_entity.pdbx_description
1 polymer ?
#
loop_
_entity_poly.entity_id
_entity_poly.type
_entity_poly.pdbx_seq_one_letter_code
_entity_poly.pdbx_strand_id
1 'polypeptide(L)' 'MNIEESLQDITHLFIDTAPVIYYVEQNPRYLEIARAVFNYIREGTLIAVTSPITLSECLVRPYSLGQT' A
#
# COMPACT_ATOMS: atom_id res chain seq x y z
N MET A 1 -3.68 17.18 -1.02
CA MET A 1 -4.71 16.12 -1.22
C MET A 1 -5.00 15.54 0.14
N ASN A 2 -6.25 15.60 0.61
CA ASN A 2 -6.65 14.96 1.85
C ASN A 2 -7.08 13.52 1.54
N ILE A 3 -6.28 12.54 2.00
CA ILE A 3 -6.55 11.12 1.74
C ILE A 3 -7.77 10.61 2.51
N GLU A 4 -8.04 11.18 3.69
CA GLU A 4 -9.15 10.79 4.56
C GLU A 4 -10.48 11.13 3.89
N GLU A 5 -10.59 12.35 3.35
CA GLU A 5 -11.74 12.77 2.54
C GLU A 5 -11.90 11.92 1.27
N SER A 6 -10.79 11.51 0.66
CA SER A 6 -10.82 10.72 -0.58
C SER A 6 -11.25 9.27 -0.37
N LEU A 7 -11.07 8.74 0.84
CA LEU A 7 -11.45 7.38 1.22
C LEU A 7 -12.80 7.33 1.94
N GLN A 8 -13.46 8.48 2.14
CA GLN A 8 -14.78 8.52 2.74
C GLN A 8 -15.76 7.64 1.93
N ASP A 9 -16.47 6.76 2.63
CA ASP A 9 -17.46 5.81 2.07
C ASP A 9 -16.89 4.75 1.10
N ILE A 10 -15.57 4.69 0.92
CA ILE A 10 -14.91 3.62 0.16
C ILE A 10 -14.72 2.40 1.05
N THR A 11 -15.24 1.26 0.61
CA THR A 11 -15.12 -0.01 1.34
C THR A 11 -14.06 -0.94 0.77
N HIS A 12 -13.71 -0.77 -0.51
CA HIS A 12 -12.72 -1.58 -1.21
C HIS A 12 -11.78 -0.68 -1.98
N LEU A 13 -10.47 -0.91 -1.81
CA LEU A 13 -9.45 -0.16 -2.51
C LEU A 13 -8.48 -1.12 -3.19
N PHE A 14 -8.29 -0.94 -4.49
CA PHE A 14 -7.21 -1.62 -5.20
C PHE A 14 -5.88 -0.93 -4.89
N ILE A 15 -4.92 -1.70 -4.39
CA ILE A 15 -3.58 -1.23 -4.05
C ILE A 15 -2.63 -1.62 -5.17
N ASP A 16 -2.06 -0.60 -5.80
CA ASP A 16 -1.00 -0.74 -6.81
C ASP A 16 0.39 -0.87 -6.14
N THR A 17 1.43 -1.05 -6.93
CA THR A 17 2.79 -1.39 -6.45
C THR A 17 3.42 -0.27 -5.64
N ALA A 18 3.28 0.97 -6.10
CA ALA A 18 3.96 2.12 -5.48
C ALA A 18 3.56 2.34 -4.00
N PRO A 19 2.27 2.35 -3.60
CA PRO A 19 1.89 2.44 -2.19
C PRO A 19 2.50 1.35 -1.29
N VAL A 20 2.61 0.10 -1.77
CA VAL A 20 3.24 -0.99 -1.01
C VAL A 20 4.73 -0.73 -0.83
N ILE A 21 5.44 -0.43 -1.93
CA ILE A 21 6.89 -0.15 -1.89
C ILE A 21 7.18 1.05 -0.98
N TYR A 22 6.42 2.14 -1.10
CA TYR A 22 6.65 3.33 -0.29
C TYR A 22 6.39 3.12 1.20
N TYR A 23 5.43 2.28 1.54
CA TYR A 23 5.18 1.89 2.92
C TYR A 23 6.33 1.03 3.48
N VAL A 24 6.74 -0.01 2.76
CA VAL A 24 7.79 -0.95 3.19
C VAL A 24 9.15 -0.28 3.26
N GLU A 25 9.51 0.52 2.24
CA GLU A 25 10.81 1.21 2.15
C GLU A 25 10.84 2.55 2.90
N GLN A 26 9.74 2.93 3.56
CA GLN A 26 9.62 4.19 4.30
C GLN A 26 9.98 5.42 3.45
N ASN A 27 9.45 5.49 2.23
CA ASN A 27 9.76 6.58 1.30
C ASN A 27 9.38 7.94 1.93
N PRO A 28 10.32 8.88 2.11
CA PRO A 28 10.09 10.09 2.91
C PRO A 28 9.02 11.03 2.32
N ARG A 29 8.74 10.93 1.02
CA ARG A 29 7.74 11.78 0.35
C ARG A 29 6.33 11.21 0.46
N TYR A 30 6.19 9.89 0.46
CA TYR A 30 4.89 9.21 0.32
C TYR A 30 4.50 8.35 1.51
N LEU A 31 5.39 8.16 2.48
CA LEU A 31 5.16 7.30 3.64
C LEU A 31 3.90 7.67 4.40
N GLU A 32 3.67 8.96 4.68
CA GLU A 32 2.52 9.37 5.48
C GLU A 32 1.18 9.08 4.78
N ILE A 33 1.11 9.28 3.47
CA ILE A 33 -0.09 8.94 2.69
C ILE A 33 -0.29 7.43 2.62
N ALA A 34 0.78 6.66 2.34
CA ALA A 34 0.68 5.21 2.32
C ALA A 34 0.29 4.65 3.68
N ARG A 35 0.88 5.16 4.77
CA ARG A 35 0.58 4.77 6.16
C ARG A 35 -0.88 5.01 6.49
N ALA A 36 -1.46 6.14 6.10
CA ALA A 36 -2.88 6.41 6.28
C ALA A 36 -3.72 5.30 5.64
N VAL A 37 -3.48 4.98 4.36
CA VAL A 37 -4.19 3.90 3.65
C VAL A 37 -4.07 2.56 4.38
N PHE A 38 -2.85 2.16 4.77
CA PHE A 38 -2.63 0.90 5.49
C PHE A 38 -3.24 0.88 6.90
N ASN A 39 -3.44 2.03 7.55
CA ASN A 39 -4.16 2.13 8.81
C ASN A 39 -5.65 1.82 8.64
N TYR A 40 -6.33 2.38 7.62
CA TYR A 40 -7.72 2.04 7.32
C TYR A 40 -7.89 0.53 7.04
N ILE A 41 -6.93 -0.07 6.32
CA ILE A 41 -6.93 -1.52 6.07
C ILE A 41 -6.77 -2.30 7.38
N ARG A 42 -5.81 -1.90 8.22
CA ARG A 42 -5.54 -2.54 9.53
C ARG A 42 -6.73 -2.44 10.48
N GLU A 43 -7.47 -1.34 10.43
CA GLU A 43 -8.67 -1.08 11.24
C GLU A 43 -9.91 -1.81 10.71
N GLY A 44 -9.83 -2.45 9.54
CA GLY A 44 -10.93 -3.18 8.92
C GLY A 44 -12.00 -2.29 8.30
N THR A 45 -11.76 -0.97 8.22
CA THR A 45 -12.66 -0.02 7.56
C THR A 45 -12.51 -0.05 6.04
N LEU A 46 -11.39 -0.57 5.54
CA LEU A 46 -11.10 -0.73 4.12
C LEU A 46 -10.63 -2.16 3.81
N ILE A 47 -11.23 -2.79 2.79
CA ILE A 47 -10.75 -4.05 2.23
C ILE A 47 -9.75 -3.75 1.11
N ALA A 48 -8.49 -4.12 1.31
CA ALA A 48 -7.48 -4.02 0.28
C ALA A 48 -7.64 -5.15 -0.74
N VAL A 49 -7.62 -4.78 -2.02
CA VAL A 49 -7.56 -5.71 -3.15
C VAL A 49 -6.25 -5.44 -3.89
N THR A 50 -5.59 -6.47 -4.39
CA THR A 50 -4.41 -6.29 -5.25
C THR A 50 -4.35 -7.41 -6.28
N SER A 51 -3.36 -7.39 -7.16
CA SER A 51 -3.15 -8.41 -8.17
C SER A 51 -1.91 -9.26 -7.89
N PRO A 52 -1.84 -10.51 -8.41
CA PRO A 52 -0.60 -11.28 -8.42
C PRO A 52 0.56 -10.56 -9.15
N ILE A 53 0.25 -9.68 -10.11
CA ILE A 53 1.25 -8.86 -10.81
C ILE A 53 1.88 -7.85 -9.85
N THR A 54 1.05 -7.08 -9.15
CA THR A 54 1.48 -6.11 -8.12
C THR A 54 2.32 -6.79 -7.03
N LEU A 55 1.90 -7.98 -6.57
CA LEU A 55 2.68 -8.77 -5.62
C LEU A 55 4.06 -9.15 -6.20
N SER A 56 4.10 -9.60 -7.46
CA SER A 56 5.35 -9.98 -8.12
C SER A 56 6.31 -8.79 -8.26
N GLU A 57 5.80 -7.60 -8.59
CA GLU A 57 6.59 -6.37 -8.69
C GLU A 57 7.19 -5.97 -7.33
N CYS A 58 6.41 -6.08 -6.24
CA CYS A 58 6.89 -5.79 -4.89
C CYS A 58 8.02 -6.73 -4.43
N LEU A 59 8.03 -7.97 -4.93
CA LEU A 59 8.98 -8.99 -4.49
C LEU A 59 10.32 -8.98 -5.26
N VAL A 60 10.43 -8.27 -6.39
CA VAL A 60 11.66 -8.22 -7.21
C VAL A 60 12.88 -7.86 -6.35
N ARG A 61 12.77 -6.82 -5.53
CA ARG A 61 13.89 -6.33 -4.71
C ARG A 61 14.22 -7.29 -3.55
N PRO A 62 13.25 -7.74 -2.72
CA PRO A 62 13.50 -8.78 -1.72
C PRO A 62 14.18 -10.04 -2.27
N TYR A 63 13.73 -10.57 -3.42
CA TYR A 63 14.37 -11.72 -4.05
C TYR A 63 15.82 -11.43 -4.47
N SER A 64 16.08 -10.26 -5.07
CA SER A 64 17.44 -9.88 -5.47
C SER A 64 18.43 -9.77 -4.30
N LEU A 65 17.91 -9.51 -3.09
CA LEU A 65 18.69 -9.40 -1.86
C LEU A 65 18.74 -10.71 -1.06
N GLY A 66 18.06 -11.76 -1.50
CA GLY A 66 17.94 -13.03 -0.76
C GLY A 66 17.14 -12.90 0.54
N GLN A 67 16.16 -12.00 0.59
CA GLN A 67 15.38 -11.64 1.79
C GLN A 67 13.92 -12.17 1.73
N THR A 68 13.75 -13.42 1.32
CA THR A 68 12.43 -14.07 1.17
C THR A 68 12.16 -15.12 2.21
#